data_AF-U6D7X2-F1
#
_entry.id   AF-U6D7X2-F1
#
_cell.length_a   1.000
_cell.length_b   1.000
_cell.length_c   1.000
_cell.angle_alpha   90.00
_cell.angle_beta   90.00
_cell.angle_gamma   90.00
#
_symmetry.space_group_name_H-M   'P 1'
#
loop_
_entity.id
_entity.type
_entity.pdbx_description
1 polymer ?
#
loop_
_entity_poly.entity_id
_entity_poly.type
_entity_poly.pdbx_seq_one_letter_code
_entity_poly.pdbx_strand_id
1 'polypeptide(L)'
;EPYEFVSLEWLQKWLDESTPTKPIDNHACLCSHDKLHPDKISIMKRISEYAADIFYSRYGGGPRLTVKALCKECVVERCRVLRLKSQLNEDYKTVNNLLKATVKGSDGFWVGKSSLRSWRQLALEQLDEQDGDVDQSNGKMNGNTLNKDESKEERKEEEEELNFNEDILCPHGELCISENERRLVSKEAWSKLQQYFPKAPEFPSYRECCSQCKILEREGEENEALHKMIANEQKTSLPNLFQDKNRPCLSNWPEETDVLYIVSQFFVEEWRKFVRKPTRCSPVSSVGNSALLCPHGGLMFTFASMTKEDSKLIALIWPSEWQMIQKLFVVDHVIKITRTEVGDADPSETQYISEPKLCPECREGLLCQQQRDLREYTQATIYVHKVVDNKKVMKDSAPELNVSSSETEEDKEEAKPDGEKDPDFNQSNGGTKRQKISHQNYIAYQKQVIRRSMRHRKVRGEKALLVSANQTLKELKIQIMHAFSVAPFDQNLSIDGKILSDDCATLGTLGVIPESVILLKADEPIADYAAMDDVMQVCMPEEGFKGTGLLGH
;
A
#
# COMPACT_ATOMS: atom_id res chain seq x y z
N GLU A 1 23.90 -67.17 4.71
CA GLU A 1 24.11 -67.08 3.25
C GLU A 1 24.65 -65.71 2.89
N PRO A 2 25.50 -65.59 1.86
CA PRO A 2 25.96 -64.31 1.34
C PRO A 2 24.82 -63.56 0.63
N TYR A 3 24.85 -62.22 0.72
CA TYR A 3 23.78 -61.36 0.21
C TYR A 3 24.32 -59.99 -0.20
N GLU A 4 23.55 -59.31 -1.04
CA GLU A 4 23.77 -57.91 -1.41
C GLU A 4 22.50 -57.07 -1.23
N PHE A 5 22.66 -55.75 -1.22
CA PHE A 5 21.60 -54.77 -1.31
C PHE A 5 21.49 -54.21 -2.73
N VAL A 6 20.25 -54.05 -3.21
CA VAL A 6 19.89 -53.40 -4.47
C VAL A 6 18.72 -52.44 -4.22
N SER A 7 18.70 -51.29 -4.88
CA SER A 7 17.61 -50.31 -4.80
C SER A 7 16.23 -50.93 -5.04
N LEU A 8 15.26 -50.66 -4.14
CA LEU A 8 13.86 -51.03 -4.33
C LEU A 8 13.25 -50.34 -5.56
N GLU A 9 13.65 -49.11 -5.85
CA GLU A 9 13.19 -48.36 -7.02
C GLU A 9 13.64 -49.04 -8.32
N TRP A 10 14.89 -49.53 -8.37
CA TRP A 10 15.39 -50.30 -9.51
C TRP A 10 14.62 -51.62 -9.66
N LEU A 11 14.40 -52.36 -8.57
CA LEU A 11 13.65 -53.62 -8.60
C LEU A 11 12.18 -53.43 -8.99
N GLN A 12 11.55 -52.32 -8.60
CA GLN A 12 10.20 -51.96 -9.04
C GLN A 12 10.17 -51.68 -10.55
N LYS A 13 11.12 -50.90 -11.07
CA LYS A 13 11.25 -50.60 -12.50
C LYS A 13 11.66 -51.81 -13.35
N TRP A 14 12.36 -52.78 -12.77
CA TRP A 14 12.68 -54.06 -13.41
C TRP A 14 11.46 -55.00 -13.50
N LEU A 15 10.52 -54.91 -12.56
CA LEU A 15 9.25 -55.64 -12.59
C LEU A 15 8.17 -54.97 -13.47
N ASP A 16 8.41 -53.75 -13.95
CA ASP A 16 7.50 -52.99 -14.81
C ASP A 16 7.88 -53.20 -16.29
N GLU A 17 7.17 -54.14 -16.95
CA GLU A 17 7.35 -54.49 -18.36
C GLU A 17 7.14 -53.31 -19.34
N SER A 18 6.57 -52.18 -18.89
CA SER A 18 6.35 -51.00 -19.72
C SER A 18 7.60 -50.13 -19.95
N THR A 19 8.70 -50.35 -19.22
CA THR A 19 9.90 -49.51 -19.31
C THR A 19 11.20 -50.28 -19.61
N PRO A 20 12.10 -49.78 -20.48
CA PRO A 20 13.42 -50.37 -20.67
C PRO A 20 14.25 -50.29 -19.39
N THR A 21 14.62 -51.45 -18.82
CA THR A 21 15.38 -51.51 -17.57
C THR A 21 16.76 -50.88 -17.74
N LYS A 22 17.05 -49.84 -16.95
CA LYS A 22 18.37 -49.20 -16.87
C LYS A 22 19.37 -50.09 -16.10
N PRO A 23 20.69 -49.83 -16.20
CA PRO A 23 21.67 -50.43 -15.29
C PRO A 23 21.33 -50.16 -13.82
N ILE A 24 21.83 -51.02 -12.93
CA ILE A 24 21.61 -50.90 -11.48
C ILE A 24 22.36 -49.68 -10.97
N ASP A 25 21.68 -48.77 -10.29
CA ASP A 25 22.29 -47.63 -9.63
C ASP A 25 21.95 -47.66 -8.14
N ASN A 26 22.99 -47.69 -7.30
CA ASN A 26 22.87 -47.62 -5.85
C ASN A 26 23.52 -46.35 -5.25
N HIS A 27 24.04 -45.41 -6.07
CA HIS A 27 24.77 -44.23 -5.58
C HIS A 27 23.89 -43.33 -4.68
N ALA A 28 22.60 -43.19 -5.01
CA ALA A 28 21.62 -42.43 -4.21
C ALA A 28 21.35 -43.00 -2.80
N CYS A 29 21.88 -44.18 -2.48
CA CYS A 29 21.81 -44.83 -1.17
C CYS A 29 23.13 -44.76 -0.38
N LEU A 30 24.19 -44.22 -0.97
CA LEU A 30 25.48 -44.04 -0.32
C LEU A 30 25.47 -42.81 0.60
N CYS A 31 26.49 -42.74 1.46
CA CYS A 31 26.94 -41.52 2.12
C CYS A 31 28.28 -41.08 1.51
N SER A 32 28.78 -39.92 1.95
CA SER A 32 30.12 -39.37 1.64
C SER A 32 31.31 -40.30 1.94
N HIS A 33 31.09 -41.45 2.58
CA HIS A 33 32.09 -42.49 2.86
C HIS A 33 32.03 -43.68 1.88
N ASP A 34 31.39 -43.51 0.71
CA ASP A 34 31.15 -44.51 -0.35
C ASP A 34 30.51 -45.83 0.13
N LYS A 35 29.67 -45.73 1.17
CA LYS A 35 29.03 -46.87 1.85
C LYS A 35 27.53 -46.61 2.01
N LEU A 36 26.73 -47.68 2.06
CA LEU A 36 25.29 -47.62 2.28
C LEU A 36 24.96 -46.89 3.60
N HIS A 37 24.19 -45.81 3.50
CA HIS A 37 23.78 -45.02 4.66
C HIS A 37 22.66 -45.74 5.47
N PRO A 38 22.70 -45.77 6.82
CA PRO A 38 21.70 -46.47 7.64
C PRO A 38 20.25 -46.07 7.35
N ASP A 39 19.97 -44.78 7.15
CA ASP A 39 18.60 -44.29 6.87
C ASP A 39 18.09 -44.71 5.48
N LYS A 40 18.98 -45.09 4.57
CA LYS A 40 18.64 -45.57 3.22
C LYS A 40 18.39 -47.09 3.20
N ILE A 41 18.59 -47.82 4.30
CA ILE A 41 18.30 -49.28 4.36
C ILE A 41 16.83 -49.57 4.03
N SER A 42 15.89 -48.68 4.39
CA SER A 42 14.46 -48.82 4.13
C SER A 42 14.09 -48.83 2.64
N ILE A 43 14.90 -48.18 1.79
CA ILE A 43 14.72 -48.14 0.33
C ILE A 43 15.56 -49.21 -0.40
N MET A 44 16.19 -50.13 0.33
CA MET A 44 17.05 -51.19 -0.22
C MET A 44 16.48 -52.58 0.02
N LYS A 45 16.55 -53.44 -1.00
CA LYS A 45 16.21 -54.86 -0.88
C LYS A 45 17.47 -55.69 -0.67
N ARG A 46 17.48 -56.52 0.37
CA ARG A 46 18.43 -57.61 0.51
C ARG A 46 18.06 -58.76 -0.42
N ILE A 47 18.96 -59.13 -1.33
CA ILE A 47 18.84 -60.28 -2.25
C ILE A 47 20.02 -61.25 -2.04
N SER A 48 19.89 -62.51 -2.47
CA SER A 48 21.01 -63.46 -2.43
C SER A 48 22.11 -63.06 -3.42
N GLU A 49 23.36 -63.43 -3.10
CA GLU A 49 24.52 -63.20 -3.97
C GLU A 49 24.31 -63.75 -5.39
N TYR A 50 23.76 -64.96 -5.52
CA TYR A 50 23.38 -65.57 -6.80
C TYR A 50 22.36 -64.74 -7.61
N ALA A 51 21.38 -64.12 -6.95
CA ALA A 51 20.43 -63.24 -7.64
C ALA A 51 21.08 -61.91 -8.04
N ALA A 52 21.98 -61.37 -7.21
CA ALA A 52 22.78 -60.20 -7.55
C ALA A 52 23.66 -60.46 -8.77
N ASP A 53 24.37 -61.59 -8.84
CA ASP A 53 25.21 -61.96 -9.98
C ASP A 53 24.41 -62.02 -11.29
N ILE A 54 23.20 -62.60 -11.28
CA ILE A 54 22.31 -62.62 -12.44
C ILE A 54 21.92 -61.20 -12.87
N PHE A 55 21.56 -60.33 -11.92
CA PHE A 55 21.15 -58.96 -12.25
C PHE A 55 22.33 -58.10 -12.75
N TYR A 56 23.46 -58.07 -12.04
CA TYR A 56 24.64 -57.30 -12.46
C TYR A 56 25.25 -57.86 -13.76
N SER A 57 25.22 -59.17 -14.00
CA SER A 57 25.70 -59.75 -15.27
C SER A 57 24.77 -59.49 -16.47
N ARG A 58 23.48 -59.19 -16.25
CA ARG A 58 22.52 -58.92 -17.33
C ARG A 58 22.30 -57.43 -17.60
N TYR A 59 22.26 -56.61 -16.55
CA TYR A 59 21.90 -55.19 -16.63
C TYR A 59 23.08 -54.25 -16.32
N GLY A 60 24.15 -54.74 -15.71
CA GLY A 60 25.31 -53.91 -15.32
C GLY A 60 25.00 -52.90 -14.21
N GLY A 61 25.92 -51.95 -14.02
CA GLY A 61 25.80 -50.88 -13.03
C GLY A 61 26.53 -51.17 -11.71
N GLY A 62 26.21 -50.42 -10.65
CA GLY A 62 26.85 -50.51 -9.34
C GLY A 62 26.58 -49.31 -8.41
N PRO A 63 27.34 -49.18 -7.30
CA PRO A 63 28.28 -50.18 -6.77
C PRO A 63 27.56 -51.43 -6.22
N ARG A 64 28.27 -52.56 -6.12
CA ARG A 64 27.77 -53.79 -5.49
C ARG A 64 27.84 -53.71 -3.97
N LEU A 65 26.69 -53.68 -3.31
CA LEU A 65 26.58 -53.44 -1.86
C LEU A 65 26.45 -54.75 -1.08
N THR A 66 27.59 -55.41 -0.89
CA THR A 66 27.72 -56.69 -0.14
C THR A 66 27.37 -56.57 1.35
N VAL A 67 27.43 -57.69 2.07
CA VAL A 67 27.26 -57.81 3.54
C VAL A 67 28.04 -56.75 4.36
N LYS A 68 29.15 -56.20 3.85
CA LYS A 68 29.98 -55.17 4.52
C LYS A 68 29.66 -53.72 4.12
N ALA A 69 28.64 -53.48 3.30
CA ALA A 69 28.36 -52.18 2.69
C ALA A 69 27.82 -51.10 3.65
N LEU A 70 27.23 -51.47 4.79
CA LEU A 70 26.65 -50.51 5.74
C LEU A 70 27.75 -49.65 6.39
N CYS A 71 27.61 -48.32 6.31
CA CYS A 71 28.59 -47.39 6.85
C CYS A 71 28.65 -47.44 8.38
N LYS A 72 29.77 -47.94 8.94
CA LYS A 72 30.02 -47.96 10.39
C LYS A 72 30.02 -46.56 10.99
N GLU A 73 30.63 -45.58 10.31
CA GLU A 73 30.72 -44.20 10.80
C GLU A 73 29.33 -43.57 10.94
N CYS A 74 28.50 -43.61 9.89
CA CYS A 74 27.11 -43.11 9.96
C CYS A 74 26.22 -43.89 10.95
N VAL A 75 26.48 -45.18 11.19
CA VAL A 75 25.79 -45.96 12.24
C VAL A 75 26.19 -45.49 13.65
N VAL A 76 27.48 -45.25 13.89
CA VAL A 76 27.98 -44.69 15.16
C VAL A 76 27.39 -43.30 15.38
N GLU A 77 27.34 -42.47 14.33
CA GLU A 77 26.82 -41.11 14.39
C GLU A 77 25.31 -41.09 14.64
N ARG A 78 24.52 -41.91 13.91
CA ARG A 78 23.10 -42.12 14.21
C ARG A 78 22.87 -42.58 15.66
N CYS A 79 23.74 -43.43 16.20
CA CYS A 79 23.69 -43.80 17.62
C CYS A 79 24.09 -42.66 18.57
N ARG A 80 24.96 -41.73 18.18
CA ARG A 80 25.27 -40.50 18.93
C ARG A 80 24.03 -39.60 18.96
N VAL A 81 23.47 -39.27 17.81
CA VAL A 81 22.28 -38.42 17.67
C VAL A 81 21.09 -39.00 18.46
N LEU A 82 20.79 -40.30 18.33
CA LEU A 82 19.72 -40.95 19.10
C LEU A 82 19.93 -40.87 20.62
N ARG A 83 21.19 -40.97 21.10
CA ARG A 83 21.51 -40.79 22.53
C ARG A 83 21.34 -39.35 22.98
N LEU A 84 21.77 -38.35 22.20
CA LEU A 84 21.59 -36.94 22.52
C LEU A 84 20.10 -36.55 22.49
N LYS A 85 19.34 -36.96 21.47
CA LYS A 85 17.89 -36.72 21.40
C LYS A 85 17.14 -37.44 22.53
N SER A 86 17.65 -38.55 23.08
CA SER A 86 17.14 -39.17 24.32
C SER A 86 17.51 -38.36 25.58
N GLN A 87 18.78 -37.97 25.74
CA GLN A 87 19.25 -37.17 26.88
C GLN A 87 18.48 -35.83 26.99
N LEU A 88 18.26 -35.17 25.86
CA LEU A 88 17.48 -33.92 25.76
C LEU A 88 16.03 -34.08 26.25
N ASN A 89 15.41 -35.26 26.07
CA ASN A 89 14.05 -35.52 26.57
C ASN A 89 14.01 -35.63 28.11
N GLU A 90 15.04 -36.21 28.74
CA GLU A 90 15.12 -36.31 30.21
C GLU A 90 15.56 -34.98 30.85
N ASP A 91 16.49 -34.27 30.23
CA ASP A 91 16.88 -32.93 30.68
C ASP A 91 15.75 -31.91 30.49
N TYR A 92 14.91 -32.05 29.47
CA TYR A 92 13.67 -31.26 29.33
C TYR A 92 12.71 -31.44 30.52
N LYS A 93 12.51 -32.68 31.00
CA LYS A 93 11.72 -32.94 32.22
C LYS A 93 12.38 -32.33 33.45
N THR A 94 13.70 -32.47 33.56
CA THR A 94 14.50 -31.98 34.69
C THR A 94 14.44 -30.45 34.78
N VAL A 95 14.76 -29.73 33.70
CA VAL A 95 14.68 -28.25 33.64
C VAL A 95 13.27 -27.77 33.90
N ASN A 96 12.23 -28.38 33.32
CA ASN A 96 10.83 -27.99 33.58
C ASN A 96 10.43 -28.20 35.06
N ASN A 97 10.98 -29.21 35.74
CA ASN A 97 10.78 -29.39 37.18
C ASN A 97 11.56 -28.37 38.02
N LEU A 98 12.82 -28.07 37.68
CA LEU A 98 13.62 -27.03 38.33
C LEU A 98 12.98 -25.63 38.19
N LEU A 99 12.41 -25.32 37.03
CA LEU A 99 11.69 -24.07 36.78
C LEU A 99 10.44 -23.88 37.66
N LYS A 100 9.85 -24.95 38.21
CA LYS A 100 8.71 -24.86 39.16
C LYS A 100 9.15 -24.49 40.57
N ALA A 101 10.42 -24.68 40.92
CA ALA A 101 10.95 -24.26 42.21
C ALA A 101 11.15 -22.74 42.24
N THR A 102 10.88 -22.11 43.39
CA THR A 102 11.22 -20.70 43.60
C THR A 102 12.70 -20.58 43.89
N VAL A 103 13.43 -19.87 43.02
CA VAL A 103 14.84 -19.52 43.23
C VAL A 103 14.93 -18.63 44.47
N LYS A 104 15.79 -18.98 45.43
CA LYS A 104 15.98 -18.25 46.69
C LYS A 104 17.43 -17.79 46.79
N GLY A 105 17.64 -16.51 47.08
CA GLY A 105 18.97 -15.89 47.11
C GLY A 105 19.47 -15.52 45.70
N SER A 106 20.77 -15.23 45.61
CA SER A 106 21.43 -14.64 44.43
C SER A 106 22.17 -15.65 43.53
N ASP A 107 22.05 -16.96 43.77
CA ASP A 107 22.74 -18.00 42.99
C ASP A 107 21.86 -18.51 41.83
N GLY A 108 21.43 -17.58 40.98
CA GLY A 108 20.56 -17.82 39.83
C GLY A 108 20.91 -16.95 38.63
N PHE A 109 20.32 -17.26 37.48
CA PHE A 109 20.65 -16.64 36.19
C PHE A 109 19.39 -16.13 35.47
N TRP A 110 19.51 -14.99 34.83
CA TRP A 110 18.48 -14.44 33.95
C TRP A 110 18.53 -15.15 32.60
N VAL A 111 17.41 -15.76 32.23
CA VAL A 111 17.23 -16.41 30.93
C VAL A 111 15.99 -15.87 30.23
N GLY A 112 16.08 -15.62 28.93
CA GLY A 112 14.97 -15.13 28.12
C GLY A 112 13.80 -16.10 28.05
N LYS A 113 12.58 -15.55 28.05
CA LYS A 113 11.33 -16.33 28.06
C LYS A 113 11.04 -16.98 26.71
N SER A 114 11.53 -16.43 25.59
CA SER A 114 11.42 -17.10 24.29
C SER A 114 12.43 -18.23 24.22
N SER A 115 13.69 -17.97 24.57
CA SER A 115 14.73 -19.00 24.73
C SER A 115 14.29 -20.16 25.64
N LEU A 116 13.72 -19.90 26.83
CA LEU A 116 13.21 -20.95 27.71
C LEU A 116 12.00 -21.74 27.16
N ARG A 117 11.32 -21.26 26.11
CA ARG A 117 10.27 -22.00 25.40
C ARG A 117 10.83 -22.81 24.23
N SER A 118 11.75 -22.25 23.46
CA SER A 118 12.31 -22.85 22.23
C SER A 118 13.58 -23.68 22.43
N TRP A 119 14.26 -23.64 23.59
CA TRP A 119 15.58 -24.28 23.77
C TRP A 119 15.67 -25.75 23.37
N ARG A 120 14.58 -26.52 23.50
CA ARG A 120 14.54 -27.92 23.04
C ARG A 120 14.63 -28.02 21.52
N GLN A 121 14.03 -27.09 20.80
CA GLN A 121 14.07 -26.99 19.34
C GLN A 121 15.45 -26.49 18.89
N LEU A 122 15.96 -25.41 19.49
CA LEU A 122 17.32 -24.89 19.23
C LEU A 122 18.42 -25.95 19.46
N ALA A 123 18.25 -26.80 20.48
CA ALA A 123 19.16 -27.92 20.77
C ALA A 123 18.98 -29.16 19.87
N LEU A 124 17.96 -29.17 19.00
CA LEU A 124 17.78 -30.16 17.93
C LEU A 124 18.32 -29.63 16.60
N GLU A 125 18.07 -28.37 16.28
CA GLU A 125 18.55 -27.69 15.07
C GLU A 125 20.09 -27.73 15.03
N GLN A 126 20.78 -27.39 16.11
CA GLN A 126 22.25 -27.51 16.22
C GLN A 126 22.81 -28.95 16.06
N LEU A 127 21.98 -29.99 16.12
CA LEU A 127 22.40 -31.37 15.83
C LEU A 127 22.20 -31.73 14.35
N ASP A 128 21.19 -31.15 13.71
CA ASP A 128 20.83 -31.44 12.32
C ASP A 128 21.61 -30.53 11.35
N GLU A 129 22.03 -29.32 11.78
CA GLU A 129 23.02 -28.46 11.08
C GLU A 129 24.38 -29.16 10.88
N GLN A 130 24.83 -29.95 11.85
CA GLN A 130 26.12 -30.69 11.78
C GLN A 130 26.12 -31.80 10.72
N ASP A 131 24.96 -32.17 10.18
CA ASP A 131 24.79 -33.16 9.10
C ASP A 131 24.71 -32.48 7.71
N GLY A 132 24.65 -31.14 7.65
CA GLY A 132 24.30 -30.37 6.44
C GLY A 132 25.45 -29.80 5.60
N ASP A 133 26.66 -29.65 6.14
CA ASP A 133 27.78 -28.88 5.54
C ASP A 133 28.50 -29.59 4.37
N VAL A 134 27.78 -30.35 3.56
CA VAL A 134 28.31 -31.10 2.40
C VAL A 134 27.44 -30.94 1.14
N ASP A 135 26.14 -30.69 1.26
CA ASP A 135 25.19 -30.87 0.13
C ASP A 135 24.62 -29.56 -0.46
N GLN A 136 25.52 -28.69 -0.94
CA GLN A 136 25.12 -27.58 -1.83
C GLN A 136 24.82 -28.06 -3.26
N SER A 137 23.81 -28.92 -3.45
CA SER A 137 23.29 -29.24 -4.80
C SER A 137 21.77 -29.48 -4.90
N ASN A 138 21.02 -28.38 -5.01
CA ASN A 138 19.80 -28.21 -5.82
C ASN A 138 18.87 -29.44 -6.05
N GLY A 139 17.83 -29.62 -5.23
CA GLY A 139 16.86 -30.74 -5.39
C GLY A 139 15.47 -30.54 -4.77
N LYS A 140 14.62 -29.68 -5.34
CA LYS A 140 13.19 -29.61 -4.98
C LYS A 140 12.42 -30.85 -5.47
N MET A 141 11.72 -31.56 -4.58
CA MET A 141 10.50 -32.31 -4.94
C MET A 141 9.53 -32.48 -3.75
N ASN A 142 8.23 -32.39 -4.03
CA ASN A 142 7.15 -32.56 -3.04
C ASN A 142 6.77 -34.04 -2.85
N GLY A 143 6.19 -34.41 -1.69
CA GLY A 143 5.90 -35.81 -1.37
C GLY A 143 4.81 -36.10 -0.31
N ASN A 144 3.90 -35.16 -0.03
CA ASN A 144 2.64 -35.29 0.73
C ASN A 144 2.55 -36.22 1.96
N THR A 145 2.20 -35.63 3.11
CA THR A 145 1.15 -36.21 3.97
C THR A 145 0.16 -35.11 4.38
N LEU A 146 -1.09 -35.26 3.96
CA LEU A 146 -2.26 -34.44 4.34
C LEU A 146 -2.69 -34.83 5.78
N ASN A 147 -3.31 -34.01 6.64
CA ASN A 147 -3.92 -32.67 6.56
C ASN A 147 -3.93 -32.04 7.98
N LYS A 148 -4.02 -30.70 8.10
CA LYS A 148 -5.10 -29.97 8.83
C LYS A 148 -4.75 -28.49 9.19
N ASP A 149 -5.78 -27.63 9.13
CA ASP A 149 -5.90 -26.23 9.61
C ASP A 149 -4.97 -25.16 8.97
N GLU A 150 -5.35 -24.73 7.77
CA GLU A 150 -5.01 -23.41 7.25
C GLU A 150 -5.75 -22.31 8.05
N SER A 151 -5.05 -21.48 8.83
CA SER A 151 -5.57 -20.18 9.32
C SER A 151 -4.53 -19.34 10.11
N LYS A 152 -3.29 -19.19 9.60
CA LYS A 152 -2.30 -18.32 10.28
C LYS A 152 -1.21 -17.63 9.45
N GLU A 153 -1.37 -17.46 8.14
CA GLU A 153 -0.41 -16.70 7.31
C GLU A 153 -0.55 -15.16 7.39
N GLU A 154 -0.84 -14.63 8.59
CA GLU A 154 -0.72 -13.19 8.93
C GLU A 154 -0.01 -13.00 10.28
N ARG A 155 1.22 -13.53 10.36
CA ARG A 155 2.37 -13.02 11.12
C ARG A 155 3.56 -13.99 10.98
N LYS A 156 4.27 -13.84 9.87
CA LYS A 156 5.73 -13.93 9.87
C LYS A 156 6.25 -12.51 9.69
N GLU A 157 6.34 -11.81 10.80
CA GLU A 157 7.40 -10.80 10.93
C GLU A 157 8.74 -11.55 10.88
N GLU A 158 9.82 -10.85 10.56
CA GLU A 158 11.16 -11.46 10.47
C GLU A 158 11.66 -11.76 11.90
N GLU A 159 11.21 -12.90 12.46
CA GLU A 159 11.80 -13.50 13.66
C GLU A 159 13.25 -13.86 13.31
N GLU A 160 14.17 -12.95 13.62
CA GLU A 160 15.62 -13.21 13.60
C GLU A 160 15.88 -14.52 14.37
N GLU A 161 16.65 -15.43 13.79
CA GLU A 161 16.99 -16.73 14.40
C GLU A 161 18.04 -16.54 15.51
N LEU A 162 17.62 -15.87 16.58
CA LEU A 162 18.42 -15.53 17.75
C LEU A 162 18.91 -16.80 18.45
N ASN A 163 20.20 -16.84 18.79
CA ASN A 163 20.74 -17.96 19.55
C ASN A 163 20.16 -17.94 20.98
N PHE A 164 20.27 -19.08 21.65
CA PHE A 164 19.78 -19.23 23.01
C PHE A 164 20.35 -18.14 23.94
N ASN A 165 19.43 -17.46 24.63
CA ASN A 165 19.61 -16.32 25.53
C ASN A 165 19.96 -14.96 24.90
N GLU A 166 19.99 -14.85 23.57
CA GLU A 166 20.15 -13.56 22.88
C GLU A 166 18.85 -12.72 22.89
N ASP A 167 17.70 -13.34 23.15
CA ASP A 167 16.38 -12.69 23.32
C ASP A 167 16.28 -11.74 24.54
N ILE A 168 17.34 -11.65 25.34
CA ILE A 168 17.48 -10.66 26.43
C ILE A 168 18.75 -9.81 26.34
N LEU A 169 19.42 -9.79 25.18
CA LEU A 169 20.40 -8.76 24.84
C LEU A 169 19.70 -7.44 24.45
N CYS A 170 20.40 -6.33 24.66
CA CYS A 170 20.17 -5.09 23.91
C CYS A 170 21.25 -4.94 22.82
N PRO A 171 21.09 -4.01 21.86
CA PRO A 171 22.07 -3.78 20.79
C PRO A 171 23.50 -3.44 21.24
N HIS A 172 23.71 -3.11 22.53
CA HIS A 172 25.03 -2.88 23.13
C HIS A 172 25.74 -4.16 23.62
N GLY A 173 25.17 -5.34 23.41
CA GLY A 173 25.72 -6.62 23.90
C GLY A 173 25.51 -6.88 25.40
N GLU A 174 24.64 -6.11 26.05
CA GLU A 174 24.37 -6.15 27.50
C GLU A 174 22.93 -6.56 27.81
N LEU A 175 22.68 -6.98 29.06
CA LEU A 175 21.35 -7.38 29.54
C LEU A 175 20.31 -6.27 29.31
N CYS A 176 19.19 -6.59 28.65
CA CYS A 176 18.14 -5.63 28.31
C CYS A 176 17.42 -5.06 29.55
N ILE A 177 16.81 -3.89 29.39
CA ILE A 177 16.01 -3.22 30.44
C ILE A 177 14.64 -3.92 30.67
N SER A 178 14.15 -4.65 29.67
CA SER A 178 12.83 -5.30 29.65
C SER A 178 12.72 -6.50 30.61
N GLU A 179 12.47 -6.23 31.90
CA GLU A 179 12.27 -7.29 32.91
C GLU A 179 11.18 -8.30 32.54
N ASN A 180 10.19 -7.87 31.76
CA ASN A 180 9.08 -8.70 31.31
C ASN A 180 9.49 -9.85 30.38
N GLU A 181 10.64 -9.80 29.71
CA GLU A 181 11.07 -10.87 28.80
C GLU A 181 12.06 -11.86 29.42
N ARG A 182 12.52 -11.63 30.65
CA ARG A 182 13.45 -12.52 31.37
C ARG A 182 12.81 -13.30 32.52
N ARG A 183 13.41 -14.42 32.87
CA ARG A 183 13.06 -15.25 34.04
C ARG A 183 14.33 -15.61 34.81
N LEU A 184 14.29 -15.50 36.13
CA LEU A 184 15.35 -16.03 36.98
C LEU A 184 15.23 -17.56 37.08
N VAL A 185 16.29 -18.29 36.74
CA VAL A 185 16.40 -19.76 36.86
C VAL A 185 17.45 -20.13 37.90
N SER A 186 17.36 -21.34 38.47
CA SER A 186 18.40 -21.84 39.37
C SER A 186 19.70 -22.14 38.61
N LYS A 187 20.84 -22.04 39.30
CA LYS A 187 22.15 -22.49 38.80
C LYS A 187 22.11 -23.90 38.18
N GLU A 188 21.40 -24.84 38.80
CA GLU A 188 21.23 -26.20 38.29
C GLU A 188 20.52 -26.24 36.92
N ALA A 189 19.49 -25.41 36.72
CA ALA A 189 18.80 -25.30 35.45
C ALA A 189 19.69 -24.62 34.39
N TRP A 190 20.43 -23.56 34.77
CA TRP A 190 21.39 -22.90 33.89
C TRP A 190 22.51 -23.84 33.44
N SER A 191 23.16 -24.54 34.38
CA SER A 191 24.20 -25.53 34.08
C SER A 191 23.71 -26.70 33.21
N LYS A 192 22.40 -26.94 33.14
CA LYS A 192 21.80 -27.90 32.18
C LYS A 192 21.55 -27.30 30.80
N LEU A 193 21.14 -26.04 30.71
CA LEU A 193 20.94 -25.32 29.45
C LEU A 193 22.30 -25.03 28.77
N GLN A 194 23.31 -24.63 29.55
CA GLN A 194 24.68 -24.36 29.10
C GLN A 194 25.42 -25.59 28.52
N GLN A 195 24.97 -26.81 28.83
CA GLN A 195 25.47 -28.05 28.19
C GLN A 195 25.09 -28.15 26.71
N TYR A 196 23.97 -27.52 26.31
CA TYR A 196 23.53 -27.42 24.92
C TYR A 196 23.99 -26.11 24.27
N PHE A 197 24.09 -25.02 25.04
CA PHE A 197 24.41 -23.68 24.53
C PHE A 197 25.68 -23.09 25.17
N PRO A 198 26.89 -23.66 24.91
CA PRO A 198 28.14 -23.22 25.54
C PRO A 198 28.63 -21.84 25.07
N LYS A 199 28.01 -21.24 24.05
CA LYS A 199 28.29 -19.88 23.55
C LYS A 199 27.29 -18.82 24.05
N ALA A 200 26.21 -19.22 24.73
CA ALA A 200 25.14 -18.31 25.11
C ALA A 200 25.60 -17.22 26.09
N PRO A 201 25.08 -15.99 26.00
CA PRO A 201 25.39 -14.93 26.96
C PRO A 201 24.89 -15.32 28.37
N GLU A 202 25.76 -15.19 29.37
CA GLU A 202 25.46 -15.53 30.77
C GLU A 202 25.17 -14.28 31.60
N PHE A 203 24.01 -14.25 32.25
CA PHE A 203 23.56 -13.12 33.06
C PHE A 203 23.22 -13.56 34.50
N PRO A 204 24.16 -13.47 35.46
CA PRO A 204 23.89 -13.73 36.88
C PRO A 204 22.80 -12.82 37.45
N SER A 205 22.13 -13.23 38.53
CA SER A 205 20.99 -12.49 39.11
C SER A 205 21.32 -11.04 39.47
N TYR A 206 22.58 -10.77 39.82
CA TYR A 206 23.11 -9.48 40.22
C TYR A 206 23.61 -8.63 39.05
N ARG A 207 23.51 -9.10 37.80
CA ARG A 207 23.86 -8.30 36.62
C ARG A 207 22.80 -7.21 36.43
N GLU A 208 23.24 -5.97 36.43
CA GLU A 208 22.38 -4.84 36.09
C GLU A 208 22.03 -4.81 34.59
N CYS A 209 20.84 -4.30 34.26
CA CYS A 209 20.49 -3.97 32.87
C CYS A 209 21.42 -2.86 32.33
N CYS A 210 21.65 -2.88 31.02
CA CYS A 210 22.54 -1.98 30.28
C CYS A 210 22.38 -0.50 30.70
N SER A 211 23.48 0.10 31.15
CA SER A 211 23.52 1.51 31.57
C SER A 211 23.19 2.48 30.43
N GLN A 212 23.60 2.18 29.20
CA GLN A 212 23.30 3.01 28.02
C GLN A 212 21.79 3.03 27.74
N CYS A 213 21.12 1.86 27.80
CA CYS A 213 19.67 1.79 27.68
C CYS A 213 18.93 2.52 28.81
N LYS A 214 19.40 2.40 30.07
CA LYS A 214 18.83 3.15 31.21
C LYS A 214 18.99 4.67 31.08
N ILE A 215 20.05 5.14 30.42
CA ILE A 215 20.27 6.56 30.13
C ILE A 215 19.30 7.01 29.03
N LEU A 216 19.23 6.29 27.91
CA LEU A 216 18.34 6.60 26.78
C LEU A 216 16.85 6.56 27.17
N GLU A 217 16.46 5.64 28.06
CA GLU A 217 15.10 5.58 28.62
C GLU A 217 14.76 6.85 29.41
N ARG A 218 15.65 7.26 30.33
CA ARG A 218 15.49 8.50 31.11
C ARG A 218 15.51 9.75 30.22
N GLU A 219 16.44 9.84 29.28
CA GLU A 219 16.50 10.94 28.31
C GLU A 219 15.22 11.00 27.48
N GLY A 220 14.61 9.85 27.15
CA GLY A 220 13.28 9.77 26.54
C GLY A 220 12.18 10.34 27.42
N GLU A 221 12.12 9.95 28.70
CA GLU A 221 11.15 10.47 29.67
C GLU A 221 11.30 11.98 29.92
N GLU A 222 12.55 12.46 30.07
CA GLU A 222 12.88 13.87 30.28
C GLU A 222 12.53 14.72 29.05
N ASN A 223 12.82 14.24 27.84
CA ASN A 223 12.38 14.89 26.60
C ASN A 223 10.85 14.87 26.45
N GLU A 224 10.17 13.78 26.82
CA GLU A 224 8.70 13.72 26.78
C GLU A 224 8.07 14.73 27.76
N ALA A 225 8.66 14.88 28.96
CA ALA A 225 8.25 15.88 29.95
C ALA A 225 8.49 17.32 29.44
N LEU A 226 9.65 17.58 28.82
CA LEU A 226 9.98 18.88 28.22
C LEU A 226 9.02 19.22 27.06
N HIS A 227 8.73 18.28 26.16
CA HIS A 227 7.76 18.49 25.08
C HIS A 227 6.36 18.78 25.62
N LYS A 228 5.91 18.10 26.67
CA LYS A 228 4.62 18.39 27.34
C LYS A 228 4.60 19.81 27.93
N MET A 229 5.71 20.25 28.53
CA MET A 229 5.84 21.60 29.09
C MET A 229 5.72 22.68 28.01
N ILE A 230 6.53 22.59 26.94
CA ILE A 230 6.55 23.54 25.81
C ILE A 230 5.18 23.57 25.13
N ALA A 231 4.58 22.41 24.85
CA ALA A 231 3.26 22.32 24.24
C ALA A 231 2.16 22.97 25.11
N ASN A 232 2.26 22.88 26.43
CA ASN A 232 1.31 23.53 27.33
C ASN A 232 1.52 25.06 27.38
N GLU A 233 2.76 25.53 27.48
CA GLU A 233 3.10 26.96 27.47
C GLU A 233 2.67 27.67 26.18
N GLN A 234 2.96 27.07 25.01
CA GLN A 234 2.52 27.59 23.72
C GLN A 234 0.99 27.62 23.62
N LYS A 235 0.30 26.59 24.14
CA LYS A 235 -1.17 26.49 24.15
C LYS A 235 -1.85 27.53 25.05
N THR A 236 -1.29 27.81 26.23
CA THR A 236 -1.80 28.86 27.12
C THR A 236 -1.50 30.26 26.59
N SER A 237 -0.40 30.43 25.85
CA SER A 237 0.01 31.70 25.24
C SER A 237 -0.75 32.04 23.95
N LEU A 238 -1.16 31.04 23.18
CA LEU A 238 -1.84 31.19 21.87
C LEU A 238 -3.19 30.42 21.81
N PRO A 239 -4.11 30.62 22.77
CA PRO A 239 -5.30 29.76 22.91
C PRO A 239 -6.30 29.91 21.76
N ASN A 240 -6.43 31.12 21.19
CA ASN A 240 -7.35 31.40 20.09
C ASN A 240 -6.81 30.85 18.77
N LEU A 241 -5.52 31.05 18.48
CA LEU A 241 -4.83 30.41 17.35
C LEU A 241 -4.82 28.87 17.45
N PHE A 242 -4.76 28.28 18.65
CA PHE A 242 -4.88 26.83 18.81
C PHE A 242 -6.29 26.29 18.53
N GLN A 243 -7.32 27.02 18.97
CA GLN A 243 -8.73 26.62 18.86
C GLN A 243 -9.42 27.07 17.57
N ASP A 244 -8.72 27.80 16.70
CA ASP A 244 -9.25 28.45 15.49
C ASP A 244 -10.38 29.46 15.77
N LYS A 245 -10.34 30.09 16.95
CA LYS A 245 -11.35 31.04 17.40
C LYS A 245 -10.92 32.48 17.14
N ASN A 246 -11.93 33.33 16.94
CA ASN A 246 -11.80 34.78 16.75
C ASN A 246 -10.64 35.11 15.79
N ARG A 247 -10.63 34.49 14.59
CA ARG A 247 -9.62 34.77 13.57
C ARG A 247 -9.95 36.11 12.89
N PRO A 248 -8.96 36.96 12.59
CA PRO A 248 -9.18 38.13 11.77
C PRO A 248 -9.47 37.71 10.31
N CYS A 249 -10.16 38.56 9.56
CA CYS A 249 -10.54 38.32 8.17
C CYS A 249 -10.09 39.50 7.30
N LEU A 250 -9.60 39.23 6.09
CA LEU A 250 -9.24 40.29 5.14
C LEU A 250 -10.49 40.92 4.49
N SER A 251 -11.54 40.14 4.22
CA SER A 251 -12.77 40.63 3.57
C SER A 251 -13.59 41.57 4.45
N ASN A 252 -13.59 41.30 5.76
CA ASN A 252 -14.22 42.14 6.79
C ASN A 252 -13.11 42.54 7.77
N TRP A 253 -12.35 43.58 7.42
CA TRP A 253 -11.18 44.00 8.18
C TRP A 253 -11.57 44.48 9.60
N PRO A 254 -10.88 44.06 10.68
CA PRO A 254 -11.25 44.44 12.05
C PRO A 254 -11.16 45.94 12.34
N GLU A 255 -12.14 46.49 13.06
CA GLU A 255 -12.10 47.87 13.55
C GLU A 255 -11.01 48.11 14.62
N GLU A 256 -10.63 47.07 15.36
CA GLU A 256 -9.68 47.15 16.48
C GLU A 256 -8.21 47.33 16.06
N THR A 257 -7.86 47.19 14.77
CA THR A 257 -6.46 47.36 14.32
C THR A 257 -6.32 47.57 12.81
N ASP A 258 -5.38 48.43 12.41
CA ASP A 258 -4.98 48.61 11.01
C ASP A 258 -3.83 47.68 10.56
N VAL A 259 -3.36 46.77 11.43
CA VAL A 259 -2.26 45.85 11.10
C VAL A 259 -2.61 44.40 11.42
N LEU A 260 -2.44 43.52 10.43
CA LEU A 260 -2.52 42.07 10.60
C LEU A 260 -1.21 41.41 10.17
N TYR A 261 -0.85 40.32 10.84
CA TYR A 261 0.33 39.52 10.50
C TYR A 261 -0.08 38.24 9.78
N ILE A 262 0.82 37.71 8.95
CA ILE A 262 0.64 36.46 8.23
C ILE A 262 1.69 35.45 8.65
N VAL A 263 1.23 34.21 8.86
CA VAL A 263 2.10 33.04 8.86
C VAL A 263 1.64 32.02 7.83
N SER A 264 2.52 31.11 7.42
CA SER A 264 2.10 29.94 6.64
C SER A 264 1.10 29.09 7.43
N GLN A 265 0.00 28.69 6.79
CA GLN A 265 -0.98 27.76 7.38
C GLN A 265 -0.33 26.42 7.76
N PHE A 266 0.70 25.98 7.02
CA PHE A 266 1.47 24.77 7.32
C PHE A 266 2.13 24.82 8.70
N PHE A 267 2.73 25.96 9.08
CA PHE A 267 3.29 26.16 10.43
C PHE A 267 2.21 25.99 11.50
N VAL A 268 1.04 26.61 11.31
CA VAL A 268 -0.08 26.51 12.27
C VAL A 268 -0.61 25.08 12.37
N GLU A 269 -0.61 24.32 11.28
CA GLU A 269 -1.03 22.91 11.28
C GLU A 269 -0.03 21.99 11.97
N GLU A 270 1.28 22.10 11.70
CA GLU A 270 2.30 21.33 12.43
C GLU A 270 2.34 21.69 13.91
N TRP A 271 2.25 22.98 14.25
CA TRP A 271 2.18 23.42 15.63
C TRP A 271 0.93 22.89 16.35
N ARG A 272 -0.25 22.94 15.70
CA ARG A 272 -1.48 22.33 16.22
C ARG A 272 -1.40 20.80 16.33
N LYS A 273 -0.57 20.11 15.53
CA LYS A 273 -0.29 18.66 15.69
C LYS A 273 0.56 18.43 16.93
N PHE A 274 1.68 19.14 17.07
CA PHE A 274 2.56 19.07 18.24
C PHE A 274 1.81 19.33 19.54
N VAL A 275 1.09 20.46 19.65
CA VAL A 275 0.35 20.82 20.88
C VAL A 275 -0.73 19.81 21.27
N ARG A 276 -1.25 19.02 20.31
CA ARG A 276 -2.21 17.93 20.57
C ARG A 276 -1.53 16.61 20.96
N LYS A 277 -0.27 16.40 20.58
CA LYS A 277 0.47 15.13 20.73
C LYS A 277 1.98 15.37 20.96
N PRO A 278 2.39 16.06 22.05
CA PRO A 278 3.79 16.42 22.29
C PRO A 278 4.74 15.22 22.35
N THR A 279 4.22 14.04 22.70
CA THR A 279 4.97 12.79 22.85
C THR A 279 5.15 12.01 21.54
N ARG A 280 4.56 12.48 20.43
CA ARG A 280 4.57 11.78 19.12
C ARG A 280 4.89 12.69 17.93
N CYS A 281 5.20 13.95 18.20
CA CYS A 281 5.51 14.96 17.20
C CYS A 281 6.67 15.81 17.75
N SER A 282 7.61 16.18 16.90
CA SER A 282 8.70 17.09 17.28
C SER A 282 8.15 18.47 17.61
N PRO A 283 8.77 19.22 18.55
CA PRO A 283 8.42 20.61 18.81
C PRO A 283 8.65 21.47 17.57
N VAL A 284 7.65 22.27 17.21
CA VAL A 284 7.82 23.31 16.20
C VAL A 284 8.54 24.48 16.85
N SER A 285 9.77 24.76 16.40
CA SER A 285 10.65 25.79 16.95
C SER A 285 10.73 27.05 16.09
N SER A 286 10.25 27.01 14.84
CA SER A 286 10.38 28.11 13.87
C SER A 286 9.12 28.34 13.02
N VAL A 287 8.90 29.59 12.64
CA VAL A 287 7.94 29.98 11.60
C VAL A 287 8.69 30.09 10.27
N GLY A 288 8.34 29.25 9.30
CA GLY A 288 8.89 29.28 7.93
C GLY A 288 8.04 30.10 6.97
N ASN A 289 8.10 31.43 7.09
CA ASN A 289 7.39 32.37 6.23
C ASN A 289 8.07 32.58 4.87
N SER A 290 9.34 32.19 4.71
CA SER A 290 10.02 32.07 3.40
C SER A 290 9.21 31.28 2.37
N ALA A 291 8.42 30.28 2.81
CA ALA A 291 7.51 29.51 1.95
C ALA A 291 6.35 30.33 1.33
N LEU A 292 6.17 31.60 1.74
CA LEU A 292 5.19 32.53 1.17
C LEU A 292 5.83 33.62 0.28
N LEU A 293 7.16 33.65 0.19
CA LEU A 293 7.94 34.66 -0.52
C LEU A 293 8.56 34.07 -1.79
N CYS A 294 8.77 34.91 -2.81
CA CYS A 294 9.55 34.52 -3.98
C CYS A 294 11.06 34.60 -3.68
N PRO A 295 11.93 34.07 -4.57
CA PRO A 295 13.39 34.20 -4.41
C PRO A 295 13.91 35.65 -4.32
N HIS A 296 13.11 36.65 -4.70
CA HIS A 296 13.42 38.08 -4.54
C HIS A 296 12.99 38.65 -3.17
N GLY A 297 12.47 37.82 -2.26
CA GLY A 297 11.99 38.21 -0.93
C GLY A 297 10.62 38.90 -0.91
N GLY A 298 9.94 39.03 -2.05
CA GLY A 298 8.61 39.64 -2.16
C GLY A 298 7.47 38.65 -1.94
N LEU A 299 6.34 39.11 -1.40
CA LEU A 299 5.17 38.29 -1.10
C LEU A 299 4.49 37.80 -2.40
N MET A 300 4.23 36.51 -2.50
CA MET A 300 3.65 35.86 -3.70
C MET A 300 2.11 35.88 -3.75
N PHE A 301 1.45 36.51 -2.77
CA PHE A 301 0.01 36.44 -2.57
C PHE A 301 -0.59 37.84 -2.53
N THR A 302 -1.55 38.14 -3.43
CA THR A 302 -2.20 39.45 -3.47
C THR A 302 -3.39 39.47 -2.52
N PHE A 303 -3.80 40.64 -2.04
CA PHE A 303 -4.95 40.76 -1.13
C PHE A 303 -6.23 40.09 -1.72
N ALA A 304 -6.45 40.27 -3.02
CA ALA A 304 -7.58 39.68 -3.74
C ALA A 304 -7.48 38.15 -3.96
N SER A 305 -6.30 37.55 -3.82
CA SER A 305 -6.12 36.09 -3.87
C SER A 305 -6.15 35.45 -2.48
N MET A 306 -5.61 36.15 -1.47
CA MET A 306 -5.67 35.76 -0.04
C MET A 306 -7.09 35.77 0.54
N THR A 307 -8.01 36.56 -0.03
CA THR A 307 -9.45 36.51 0.29
C THR A 307 -10.20 35.36 -0.41
N LYS A 308 -9.54 34.62 -1.31
CA LYS A 308 -10.16 33.58 -2.17
C LYS A 308 -9.41 32.25 -2.12
N GLU A 309 -8.68 31.91 -3.18
CA GLU A 309 -8.05 30.60 -3.38
C GLU A 309 -6.87 30.37 -2.43
N ASP A 310 -6.03 31.39 -2.25
CA ASP A 310 -4.81 31.33 -1.44
C ASP A 310 -5.09 31.45 0.07
N SER A 311 -6.34 31.71 0.46
CA SER A 311 -6.79 31.77 1.87
C SER A 311 -6.44 30.53 2.69
N LYS A 312 -6.23 29.39 2.04
CA LYS A 312 -5.90 28.08 2.64
C LYS A 312 -4.39 27.85 2.81
N LEU A 313 -3.56 28.79 2.36
CA LEU A 313 -2.09 28.71 2.44
C LEU A 313 -1.52 29.60 3.56
N ILE A 314 -2.33 30.54 4.06
CA ILE A 314 -1.98 31.52 5.08
C ILE A 314 -2.85 31.35 6.33
N ALA A 315 -2.34 31.79 7.47
CA ALA A 315 -3.12 32.08 8.67
C ALA A 315 -2.95 33.55 9.05
N LEU A 316 -4.07 34.22 9.35
CA LEU A 316 -4.11 35.61 9.78
C LEU A 316 -3.96 35.68 11.30
N ILE A 317 -3.03 36.52 11.76
CA ILE A 317 -2.56 36.60 13.15
C ILE A 317 -2.77 38.03 13.67
N TRP A 318 -3.34 38.14 14.87
CA TRP A 318 -3.50 39.43 15.56
C TRP A 318 -2.14 39.98 16.04
N PRO A 319 -1.95 41.31 16.14
CA PRO A 319 -0.72 41.90 16.67
C PRO A 319 -0.30 41.37 18.06
N SER A 320 -1.25 41.06 18.94
CA SER A 320 -1.00 40.47 20.26
C SER A 320 -0.55 39.01 20.19
N GLU A 321 -1.13 38.20 19.30
CA GLU A 321 -0.69 36.83 19.04
C GLU A 321 0.70 36.82 18.36
N TRP A 322 0.96 37.76 17.45
CA TRP A 322 2.26 37.91 16.79
C TRP A 322 3.38 38.20 17.79
N GLN A 323 3.16 39.11 18.75
CA GLN A 323 4.10 39.37 19.84
C GLN A 323 4.40 38.13 20.71
N MET A 324 3.48 37.16 20.78
CA MET A 324 3.72 35.88 21.48
C MET A 324 4.41 34.87 20.56
N ILE A 325 4.08 34.82 19.26
CA ILE A 325 4.81 34.01 18.27
C ILE A 325 6.30 34.41 18.23
N GLN A 326 6.62 35.71 18.20
CA GLN A 326 8.01 36.21 18.20
C GLN A 326 8.80 35.88 19.48
N LYS A 327 8.13 35.46 20.58
CA LYS A 327 8.79 35.00 21.82
C LYS A 327 8.93 33.48 21.89
N LEU A 328 8.03 32.75 21.23
CA LEU A 328 7.91 31.29 21.32
C LEU A 328 8.56 30.53 20.15
N PHE A 329 8.84 31.22 19.04
CA PHE A 329 9.38 30.63 17.81
C PHE A 329 10.41 31.55 17.15
N VAL A 330 11.40 30.96 16.49
CA VAL A 330 12.30 31.68 15.58
C VAL A 330 11.55 32.00 14.28
N VAL A 331 11.38 33.29 13.97
CA VAL A 331 10.72 33.75 12.75
C VAL A 331 11.78 34.08 11.70
N ASP A 332 11.69 33.50 10.50
CA ASP A 332 12.58 33.82 9.38
C ASP A 332 12.25 35.18 8.73
N HIS A 333 10.97 35.44 8.48
CA HIS A 333 10.47 36.67 7.85
C HIS A 333 9.18 37.14 8.51
N VAL A 334 9.17 38.41 8.93
CA VAL A 334 7.95 39.12 9.33
C VAL A 334 7.14 39.39 8.07
N ILE A 335 5.92 38.88 7.99
CA ILE A 335 4.95 39.26 6.95
C ILE A 335 3.79 39.98 7.64
N LYS A 336 3.56 41.25 7.27
CA LYS A 336 2.46 42.08 7.77
C LYS A 336 1.69 42.71 6.61
N ILE A 337 0.40 42.98 6.84
CA ILE A 337 -0.44 43.82 5.99
C ILE A 337 -0.92 44.99 6.84
N THR A 338 -0.80 46.20 6.30
CA THR A 338 -1.33 47.44 6.86
C THR A 338 -2.47 47.93 5.98
N ARG A 339 -3.60 48.27 6.61
CA ARG A 339 -4.70 49.02 6.00
C ARG A 339 -4.39 50.51 6.09
N THR A 340 -4.67 51.25 5.02
CA THR A 340 -4.53 52.71 4.98
C THR A 340 -5.70 53.32 4.21
N GLU A 341 -6.36 54.31 4.79
CA GLU A 341 -7.38 55.11 4.10
C GLU A 341 -6.70 56.28 3.39
N VAL A 342 -6.89 56.40 2.08
CA VAL A 342 -6.29 57.48 1.28
C VAL A 342 -7.32 58.61 1.15
N GLY A 343 -7.21 59.61 2.02
CA GLY A 343 -8.09 60.78 2.03
C GLY A 343 -7.70 61.81 0.97
N ASP A 344 -8.52 61.92 -0.08
CA ASP A 344 -8.78 63.12 -0.92
C ASP A 344 -9.75 62.80 -2.09
N ALA A 345 -10.05 61.52 -2.33
CA ALA A 345 -11.15 61.08 -3.21
C ALA A 345 -12.43 60.78 -2.40
N ASP A 346 -13.59 61.07 -3.01
CA ASP A 346 -14.91 60.65 -2.55
C ASP A 346 -15.49 59.64 -3.56
N PRO A 347 -15.75 58.37 -3.19
CA PRO A 347 -15.53 57.77 -1.87
C PRO A 347 -14.04 57.48 -1.56
N SER A 348 -13.71 57.36 -0.28
CA SER A 348 -12.35 57.06 0.19
C SER A 348 -11.90 55.65 -0.20
N GLU A 349 -10.81 55.53 -0.95
CA GLU A 349 -10.27 54.25 -1.37
C GLU A 349 -9.40 53.63 -0.26
N THR A 350 -9.83 52.47 0.26
CA THR A 350 -9.05 51.70 1.26
C THR A 350 -7.92 50.93 0.58
N GLN A 351 -6.68 51.33 0.83
CA GLN A 351 -5.50 50.65 0.30
C GLN A 351 -4.95 49.63 1.32
N TYR A 352 -4.42 48.52 0.81
CA TYR A 352 -3.74 47.49 1.60
C TYR A 352 -2.28 47.35 1.15
N ILE A 353 -1.34 47.54 2.08
CA ILE A 353 0.10 47.52 1.82
C ILE A 353 0.73 46.35 2.57
N SER A 354 1.52 45.52 1.88
CA SER A 354 2.26 44.42 2.51
C SER A 354 3.73 44.76 2.73
N GLU A 355 4.29 44.28 3.83
CA GLU A 355 5.74 44.11 4.03
C GLU A 355 6.03 42.63 4.33
N PRO A 356 6.84 41.93 3.52
CA PRO A 356 7.48 42.39 2.29
C PRO A 356 6.46 42.81 1.21
N LYS A 357 6.89 43.69 0.31
CA LYS A 357 6.06 44.14 -0.81
C LYS A 357 5.71 42.94 -1.70
N LEU A 358 4.56 43.01 -2.38
CA LEU A 358 4.20 42.07 -3.43
C LEU A 358 5.29 42.05 -4.52
N CYS A 359 5.52 40.89 -5.14
CA CYS A 359 6.35 40.78 -6.34
C CYS A 359 5.47 40.45 -7.55
N PRO A 360 5.02 41.45 -8.35
CA PRO A 360 4.10 41.22 -9.47
C PRO A 360 4.67 40.24 -10.49
N GLU A 361 5.94 40.41 -10.88
CA GLU A 361 6.64 39.56 -11.85
C GLU A 361 6.64 38.08 -11.43
N CYS A 362 6.92 37.78 -10.16
CA CYS A 362 6.88 36.40 -9.67
C CYS A 362 5.46 35.86 -9.52
N ARG A 363 4.45 36.69 -9.23
CA ARG A 363 3.05 36.24 -9.20
C ARG A 363 2.50 35.99 -10.60
N GLU A 364 2.80 36.86 -11.56
CA GLU A 364 2.47 36.64 -12.97
C GLU A 364 3.18 35.40 -13.51
N GLY A 365 4.48 35.25 -13.26
CA GLY A 365 5.24 34.04 -13.59
C GLY A 365 4.65 32.77 -12.97
N LEU A 366 4.22 32.81 -11.70
CA LEU A 366 3.53 31.69 -11.05
C LEU A 366 2.19 31.36 -11.73
N LEU A 367 1.36 32.36 -12.02
CA LEU A 367 0.06 32.17 -12.67
C LEU A 367 0.23 31.64 -14.10
N CYS A 368 1.18 32.17 -14.86
CA CYS A 368 1.54 31.65 -16.18
C CYS A 368 2.05 30.20 -16.10
N GLN A 369 2.84 29.84 -15.09
CA GLN A 369 3.29 28.46 -14.93
C GLN A 369 2.15 27.52 -14.53
N GLN A 370 1.28 27.91 -13.59
CA GLN A 370 0.08 27.14 -13.25
C GLN A 370 -0.84 26.93 -14.48
N GLN A 371 -0.96 27.94 -15.35
CA GLN A 371 -1.71 27.82 -16.62
C GLN A 371 -1.02 26.91 -17.65
N ARG A 372 0.31 26.74 -17.60
CA ARG A 372 1.04 25.74 -18.41
C ARG A 372 0.88 24.34 -17.81
N ASP A 373 1.11 24.19 -16.51
CA ASP A 373 0.97 22.91 -15.79
C ASP A 373 -0.45 22.31 -15.98
N LEU A 374 -1.50 23.14 -15.96
CA LEU A 374 -2.88 22.74 -16.28
C LEU A 374 -3.10 22.26 -17.73
N ARG A 375 -2.24 22.69 -18.65
CA ARG A 375 -2.21 22.30 -20.08
C ARG A 375 -1.15 21.24 -20.37
N GLU A 376 -0.43 20.75 -19.38
CA GLU A 376 0.65 19.75 -19.51
C GLU A 376 0.27 18.45 -18.77
N TYR A 377 -0.68 17.69 -19.31
CA TYR A 377 -1.15 16.42 -18.75
C TYR A 377 -1.01 15.25 -19.73
N THR A 378 -0.44 14.14 -19.26
CA THR A 378 -0.33 12.90 -20.04
C THR A 378 -1.62 12.08 -20.05
N GLN A 379 -2.45 12.20 -19.02
CA GLN A 379 -3.70 11.47 -18.85
C GLN A 379 -4.63 12.25 -17.91
N ALA A 380 -5.79 12.67 -18.41
CA ALA A 380 -6.82 13.37 -17.65
C ALA A 380 -8.23 12.95 -18.10
N THR A 381 -9.22 13.11 -17.22
CA THR A 381 -10.63 12.98 -17.59
C THR A 381 -11.13 14.30 -18.18
N ILE A 382 -11.96 14.22 -19.21
CA ILE A 382 -12.83 15.33 -19.65
C ILE A 382 -14.26 14.80 -19.81
N TYR A 383 -15.23 15.72 -19.82
CA TYR A 383 -16.64 15.41 -20.01
C TYR A 383 -17.13 15.97 -21.33
N VAL A 384 -17.83 15.16 -22.12
CA VAL A 384 -18.47 15.58 -23.37
C VAL A 384 -19.98 15.46 -23.19
N HIS A 385 -20.71 16.54 -23.47
CA HIS A 385 -22.16 16.62 -23.32
C HIS A 385 -22.81 16.91 -24.69
N LYS A 386 -23.62 15.98 -25.21
CA LYS A 386 -24.32 16.20 -26.49
C LYS A 386 -25.54 17.09 -26.28
N VAL A 387 -25.49 18.30 -26.82
CA VAL A 387 -26.61 19.25 -26.86
C VAL A 387 -27.56 18.87 -27.99
N VAL A 388 -28.86 18.92 -27.72
CA VAL A 388 -29.93 18.71 -28.71
C VAL A 388 -30.75 20.00 -28.78
N ASP A 389 -30.81 20.63 -29.96
CA ASP A 389 -31.53 21.89 -30.16
C ASP A 389 -33.03 21.64 -30.35
N ASN A 390 -33.77 21.55 -29.23
CA ASN A 390 -35.24 21.43 -29.24
C ASN A 390 -35.92 22.64 -29.92
N LYS A 391 -36.13 22.58 -31.23
CA LYS A 391 -36.98 23.49 -32.01
C LYS A 391 -38.13 22.74 -32.66
N LYS A 392 -39.36 23.14 -32.32
CA LYS A 392 -40.65 22.50 -32.64
C LYS A 392 -40.85 21.20 -31.82
N VAL A 393 -42.04 20.82 -31.36
CA VAL A 393 -43.40 21.38 -31.50
C VAL A 393 -44.05 21.52 -30.10
N MET A 394 -44.76 22.62 -29.85
CA MET A 394 -45.81 22.65 -28.82
C MET A 394 -47.13 22.21 -29.45
N LYS A 395 -47.64 21.01 -29.14
CA LYS A 395 -49.09 20.74 -29.08
C LYS A 395 -49.47 19.43 -28.35
N ASP A 396 -50.44 19.56 -27.46
CA ASP A 396 -51.46 18.63 -26.94
C ASP A 396 -51.22 17.10 -26.90
N SER A 397 -51.30 16.58 -25.67
CA SER A 397 -52.11 15.43 -25.18
C SER A 397 -52.37 14.18 -26.05
N ALA A 398 -52.15 13.01 -25.44
CA ALA A 398 -52.47 11.67 -25.97
C ALA A 398 -53.99 11.37 -26.06
N PRO A 399 -54.38 10.25 -26.70
CA PRO A 399 -54.64 9.04 -25.90
C PRO A 399 -54.09 7.71 -26.48
N GLU A 400 -54.31 6.63 -25.75
CA GLU A 400 -53.77 5.26 -25.94
C GLU A 400 -54.56 4.39 -26.94
N LEU A 401 -53.91 3.35 -27.50
CA LEU A 401 -54.56 2.07 -27.85
C LEU A 401 -53.56 0.90 -27.68
N ASN A 402 -54.06 -0.25 -27.19
CA ASN A 402 -53.30 -1.48 -26.95
C ASN A 402 -53.35 -2.44 -28.15
N VAL A 403 -52.25 -3.19 -28.40
CA VAL A 403 -52.26 -4.60 -28.84
C VAL A 403 -51.11 -5.34 -28.14
N SER A 404 -51.30 -6.62 -27.80
CA SER A 404 -50.40 -7.45 -26.98
C SER A 404 -49.55 -8.44 -27.81
N SER A 405 -48.41 -8.85 -27.24
CA SER A 405 -47.84 -10.24 -27.16
C SER A 405 -46.30 -10.16 -27.00
N SER A 406 -45.70 -10.49 -25.85
CA SER A 406 -45.55 -11.82 -25.19
C SER A 406 -44.45 -12.69 -25.84
N GLU A 407 -43.65 -13.48 -25.12
CA GLU A 407 -43.53 -13.72 -23.66
C GLU A 407 -42.13 -13.21 -23.20
N THR A 408 -41.25 -13.76 -22.34
CA THR A 408 -41.12 -14.87 -21.36
C THR A 408 -39.81 -14.54 -20.58
N GLU A 409 -39.58 -14.65 -19.27
CA GLU A 409 -40.35 -14.94 -18.03
C GLU A 409 -39.76 -14.07 -16.87
N GLU A 410 -40.30 -14.17 -15.64
CA GLU A 410 -39.69 -13.66 -14.40
C GLU A 410 -39.66 -14.77 -13.33
N ASP A 411 -38.61 -14.82 -12.49
CA ASP A 411 -38.56 -15.69 -11.31
C ASP A 411 -38.65 -14.85 -10.01
N LYS A 412 -39.28 -15.41 -8.97
CA LYS A 412 -40.06 -14.63 -7.99
C LYS A 412 -39.74 -14.99 -6.55
N GLU A 413 -39.65 -14.00 -5.65
CA GLU A 413 -39.81 -14.26 -4.21
C GLU A 413 -40.51 -13.11 -3.45
N GLU A 414 -41.11 -13.45 -2.31
CA GLU A 414 -42.23 -12.70 -1.69
C GLU A 414 -41.90 -12.11 -0.30
N ALA A 415 -42.90 -11.57 0.42
CA ALA A 415 -42.69 -10.83 1.66
C ALA A 415 -43.67 -11.18 2.80
N LYS A 416 -43.10 -11.49 3.99
CA LYS A 416 -43.70 -11.54 5.35
C LYS A 416 -44.69 -12.69 5.66
N PRO A 417 -44.74 -13.17 6.92
CA PRO A 417 -45.49 -12.53 8.02
C PRO A 417 -44.77 -12.49 9.40
N ASP A 418 -45.47 -12.01 10.45
CA ASP A 418 -45.02 -11.86 11.85
C ASP A 418 -45.13 -13.14 12.74
N GLY A 419 -44.45 -13.19 13.91
CA GLY A 419 -44.73 -14.24 14.93
C GLY A 419 -43.79 -14.43 16.15
N GLU A 420 -43.83 -13.53 17.14
CA GLU A 420 -43.58 -13.70 18.61
C GLU A 420 -42.38 -14.48 19.26
N LYS A 421 -41.82 -13.84 20.32
CA LYS A 421 -41.12 -14.34 21.55
C LYS A 421 -39.68 -14.90 21.43
N ASP A 422 -38.62 -14.42 22.12
CA ASP A 422 -38.36 -13.92 23.51
C ASP A 422 -38.03 -15.06 24.52
N PRO A 423 -37.13 -14.92 25.53
CA PRO A 423 -36.17 -13.85 25.89
C PRO A 423 -34.66 -14.27 26.02
N ASP A 424 -33.73 -13.31 26.09
CA ASP A 424 -32.85 -13.10 27.28
C ASP A 424 -32.02 -11.77 27.21
N PHE A 425 -31.55 -11.33 28.39
CA PHE A 425 -30.54 -10.33 28.72
C PHE A 425 -30.72 -8.85 28.31
N ASN A 426 -31.25 -8.06 29.25
CA ASN A 426 -31.28 -6.59 29.22
C ASN A 426 -29.99 -5.96 29.75
N GLN A 427 -29.50 -4.87 29.11
CA GLN A 427 -28.85 -3.76 29.84
C GLN A 427 -28.75 -2.42 29.06
N SER A 428 -29.72 -1.55 29.35
CA SER A 428 -29.64 -0.08 29.52
C SER A 428 -28.57 0.79 28.81
N ASN A 429 -29.09 1.80 28.09
CA ASN A 429 -28.61 3.19 27.97
C ASN A 429 -27.31 3.56 27.22
N GLY A 430 -27.47 4.45 26.24
CA GLY A 430 -26.74 5.73 26.23
C GLY A 430 -25.52 5.88 25.32
N GLY A 431 -25.73 6.02 24.00
CA GLY A 431 -24.65 6.33 23.05
C GLY A 431 -25.05 7.32 21.96
N THR A 432 -24.56 8.56 22.04
CA THR A 432 -24.71 9.56 20.97
C THR A 432 -23.81 9.24 19.77
N LYS A 433 -24.31 9.52 18.55
CA LYS A 433 -23.66 9.13 17.28
C LYS A 433 -22.30 9.81 17.10
N ARG A 434 -21.20 9.06 17.27
CA ARG A 434 -19.85 9.47 16.81
C ARG A 434 -19.80 9.50 15.28
N GLN A 435 -19.54 10.67 14.69
CA GLN A 435 -19.18 10.75 13.28
C GLN A 435 -17.71 10.35 13.08
N LYS A 436 -17.44 9.61 11.99
CA LYS A 436 -16.15 9.00 11.67
C LYS A 436 -15.36 9.94 10.75
N ILE A 437 -14.48 10.76 11.31
CA ILE A 437 -13.63 11.67 10.52
C ILE A 437 -12.58 10.84 9.76
N SER A 438 -12.62 10.90 8.43
CA SER A 438 -11.57 10.33 7.59
C SER A 438 -10.30 11.18 7.69
N HIS A 439 -9.16 10.53 7.93
CA HIS A 439 -7.86 11.14 7.66
C HIS A 439 -7.70 11.35 6.14
N GLN A 440 -6.91 12.35 5.75
CA GLN A 440 -6.49 12.55 4.37
C GLN A 440 -5.05 13.08 4.37
N ASN A 441 -4.14 12.34 3.74
CA ASN A 441 -2.71 12.66 3.73
C ASN A 441 -2.41 13.78 2.73
N TYR A 442 -1.41 14.62 3.04
CA TYR A 442 -0.78 15.53 2.08
C TYR A 442 0.75 15.44 2.15
N ILE A 443 1.39 15.85 1.06
CA ILE A 443 2.78 15.55 0.69
C ILE A 443 3.54 16.87 0.50
N ALA A 444 4.87 16.85 0.69
CA ALA A 444 5.75 18.00 0.51
C ALA A 444 5.80 18.52 -0.94
N TYR A 445 6.34 19.73 -1.11
CA TYR A 445 6.40 20.45 -2.39
C TYR A 445 7.37 19.83 -3.41
N GLN A 446 6.90 18.84 -4.18
CA GLN A 446 7.42 18.52 -5.51
C GLN A 446 6.26 18.23 -6.47
N LYS A 447 6.31 18.83 -7.68
CA LYS A 447 5.39 18.70 -8.83
C LYS A 447 3.95 18.22 -8.50
N GLN A 448 3.02 19.18 -8.35
CA GLN A 448 1.61 18.87 -8.11
C GLN A 448 0.92 18.23 -9.31
N VAL A 449 0.80 16.89 -9.32
CA VAL A 449 -0.30 16.23 -10.02
C VAL A 449 -1.58 16.48 -9.22
N ILE A 450 -2.57 17.14 -9.83
CA ILE A 450 -3.75 17.67 -9.12
C ILE A 450 -4.60 16.53 -8.53
N ARG A 451 -4.52 16.35 -7.21
CA ARG A 451 -5.34 15.39 -6.43
C ARG A 451 -6.36 16.07 -5.53
N ARG A 452 -7.39 16.69 -6.12
CA ARG A 452 -8.65 17.01 -5.41
C ARG A 452 -9.86 16.71 -6.28
N SER A 453 -10.60 15.66 -5.95
CA SER A 453 -11.83 15.30 -6.66
C SER A 453 -12.96 16.25 -6.26
N MET A 454 -13.31 17.17 -7.16
CA MET A 454 -14.69 17.63 -7.26
C MET A 454 -15.43 16.58 -8.07
N ARG A 455 -16.31 15.80 -7.42
CA ARG A 455 -16.98 14.67 -8.06
C ARG A 455 -18.06 15.18 -9.03
N HIS A 456 -17.70 15.30 -10.32
CA HIS A 456 -18.59 15.84 -11.35
C HIS A 456 -19.95 15.14 -11.36
N ARG A 457 -21.03 15.93 -11.43
CA ARG A 457 -22.40 15.46 -11.18
C ARG A 457 -23.07 15.10 -12.50
N LYS A 458 -22.70 13.92 -13.04
CA LYS A 458 -23.16 13.36 -14.32
C LYS A 458 -24.55 13.83 -14.77
N VAL A 459 -24.60 14.52 -15.90
CA VAL A 459 -25.83 14.95 -16.57
C VAL A 459 -26.30 13.86 -17.55
N ARG A 460 -27.61 13.72 -17.77
CA ARG A 460 -28.15 12.79 -18.79
C ARG A 460 -27.65 13.22 -20.17
N GLY A 461 -27.03 12.31 -20.91
CA GLY A 461 -26.41 12.59 -22.22
C GLY A 461 -24.93 12.98 -22.19
N GLU A 462 -24.31 12.97 -21.00
CA GLU A 462 -22.86 13.21 -20.82
C GLU A 462 -22.05 11.90 -20.83
N LYS A 463 -20.85 11.92 -21.40
CA LYS A 463 -19.86 10.83 -21.32
C LYS A 463 -18.49 11.37 -20.93
N ALA A 464 -17.77 10.62 -20.10
CA ALA A 464 -16.40 10.92 -19.74
C ALA A 464 -15.43 10.28 -20.75
N LEU A 465 -14.42 11.03 -21.20
CA LEU A 465 -13.33 10.55 -22.06
C LEU A 465 -11.98 10.73 -21.35
N LEU A 466 -11.01 9.91 -21.72
CA LEU A 466 -9.66 9.91 -21.15
C LEU A 466 -8.66 10.41 -22.20
N VAL A 467 -8.06 11.58 -21.95
CA VAL A 467 -7.30 12.34 -22.94
C VAL A 467 -5.93 12.77 -22.44
N SER A 468 -5.05 13.16 -23.37
CA SER A 468 -3.79 13.85 -23.06
C SER A 468 -3.74 15.23 -23.69
N ALA A 469 -2.94 16.13 -23.13
CA ALA A 469 -2.75 17.48 -23.65
C ALA A 469 -2.16 17.50 -25.07
N ASN A 470 -1.42 16.45 -25.43
CA ASN A 470 -0.72 16.31 -26.70
C ASN A 470 -1.56 15.63 -27.80
N GLN A 471 -2.72 15.05 -27.46
CA GLN A 471 -3.67 14.57 -28.47
C GLN A 471 -4.16 15.75 -29.32
N THR A 472 -4.39 15.51 -30.62
CA THR A 472 -4.99 16.52 -31.50
C THR A 472 -6.50 16.62 -31.33
N LEU A 473 -7.09 17.75 -31.72
CA LEU A 473 -8.55 17.90 -31.80
C LEU A 473 -9.18 16.82 -32.70
N LYS A 474 -8.50 16.43 -33.78
CA LYS A 474 -8.91 15.31 -34.65
C LYS A 474 -8.98 13.97 -33.92
N GLU A 475 -7.99 13.64 -33.09
CA GLU A 475 -8.01 12.43 -32.25
C GLU A 475 -9.15 12.47 -31.24
N LEU A 476 -9.41 13.62 -30.62
CA LEU A 476 -10.58 13.79 -29.74
C LEU A 476 -11.89 13.62 -30.51
N LYS A 477 -12.03 14.19 -31.72
CA LYS A 477 -13.22 13.99 -32.56
C LYS A 477 -13.43 12.52 -32.93
N ILE A 478 -12.36 11.74 -33.13
CA ILE A 478 -12.44 10.29 -33.36
C ILE A 478 -12.90 9.57 -32.07
N GLN A 479 -12.38 9.92 -30.89
CA GLN A 479 -12.88 9.37 -29.62
C GLN A 479 -14.37 9.70 -29.39
N ILE A 480 -14.79 10.94 -29.70
CA ILE A 480 -16.18 11.39 -29.61
C ILE A 480 -17.05 10.66 -30.63
N MET A 481 -16.56 10.36 -31.84
CA MET A 481 -17.28 9.54 -32.83
C MET A 481 -17.56 8.15 -32.27
N HIS A 482 -16.56 7.47 -31.71
CA HIS A 482 -16.76 6.15 -31.08
C HIS A 482 -17.66 6.22 -29.84
N ALA A 483 -17.69 7.35 -29.12
CA ALA A 483 -18.51 7.53 -27.92
C ALA A 483 -19.97 7.95 -28.21
N PHE A 484 -20.24 8.70 -29.29
CA PHE A 484 -21.55 9.32 -29.54
C PHE A 484 -22.18 8.98 -30.90
N SER A 485 -21.48 8.24 -31.77
CA SER A 485 -21.93 7.88 -33.13
C SER A 485 -22.26 9.12 -34.00
N VAL A 486 -21.41 10.14 -33.93
CA VAL A 486 -21.47 11.37 -34.76
C VAL A 486 -20.16 11.46 -35.53
N ALA A 487 -20.17 11.63 -36.86
CA ALA A 487 -18.93 11.62 -37.63
C ALA A 487 -18.07 12.87 -37.33
N PRO A 488 -16.73 12.82 -37.40
CA PRO A 488 -15.85 13.94 -37.02
C PRO A 488 -16.10 15.27 -37.72
N PHE A 489 -16.75 15.26 -38.88
CA PHE A 489 -17.13 16.45 -39.63
C PHE A 489 -18.40 17.12 -39.07
N ASP A 490 -19.35 16.33 -38.57
CA ASP A 490 -20.62 16.82 -38.02
C ASP A 490 -20.48 17.29 -36.55
N GLN A 491 -19.27 17.23 -35.97
CA GLN A 491 -19.01 17.54 -34.56
C GLN A 491 -18.61 19.00 -34.34
N ASN A 492 -19.60 19.83 -34.04
CA ASN A 492 -19.40 21.19 -33.57
C ASN A 492 -19.11 21.21 -32.06
N LEU A 493 -17.83 21.23 -31.71
CA LEU A 493 -17.32 21.17 -30.34
C LEU A 493 -17.05 22.57 -29.76
N SER A 494 -17.37 22.78 -28.47
CA SER A 494 -17.09 24.03 -27.78
C SER A 494 -16.82 23.85 -26.28
N ILE A 495 -16.01 24.73 -25.69
CA ILE A 495 -15.68 24.78 -24.26
C ILE A 495 -15.84 26.23 -23.78
N ASP A 496 -16.54 26.45 -22.66
CA ASP A 496 -16.79 27.79 -22.09
C ASP A 496 -17.29 28.85 -23.10
N GLY A 497 -18.07 28.42 -24.10
CA GLY A 497 -18.59 29.27 -25.19
C GLY A 497 -17.61 29.50 -26.37
N LYS A 498 -16.35 29.10 -26.25
CA LYS A 498 -15.36 29.11 -27.35
C LYS A 498 -15.47 27.84 -28.19
N ILE A 499 -15.62 27.98 -29.50
CA ILE A 499 -15.60 26.86 -30.44
C ILE A 499 -14.18 26.28 -30.52
N LEU A 500 -14.07 24.95 -30.53
CA LEU A 500 -12.82 24.24 -30.77
C LEU A 500 -12.63 24.07 -32.28
N SER A 501 -11.68 24.82 -32.84
CA SER A 501 -11.26 24.78 -34.24
C SER A 501 -9.78 24.40 -34.37
N ASP A 502 -9.32 24.18 -35.60
CA ASP A 502 -8.03 23.56 -35.95
C ASP A 502 -7.90 22.09 -35.49
N ASP A 503 -8.16 21.17 -36.41
CA ASP A 503 -8.04 19.73 -36.22
C ASP A 503 -6.60 19.26 -35.93
N CYS A 504 -5.58 20.07 -36.24
CA CYS A 504 -4.17 19.78 -35.98
C CYS A 504 -3.68 20.34 -34.63
N ALA A 505 -4.43 21.24 -34.00
CA ALA A 505 -4.07 21.81 -32.71
C ALA A 505 -4.20 20.76 -31.58
N THR A 506 -3.30 20.82 -30.60
CA THR A 506 -3.34 19.92 -29.44
C THR A 506 -4.35 20.40 -28.38
N LEU A 507 -4.93 19.47 -27.62
CA LEU A 507 -5.95 19.79 -26.62
C LEU A 507 -5.48 20.83 -25.57
N GLY A 508 -4.22 20.72 -25.10
CA GLY A 508 -3.63 21.70 -24.19
C GLY A 508 -3.44 23.09 -24.83
N THR A 509 -3.13 23.15 -26.12
CA THR A 509 -3.04 24.42 -26.88
C THR A 509 -4.41 25.09 -27.02
N LEU A 510 -5.46 24.29 -27.26
CA LEU A 510 -6.82 24.79 -27.41
C LEU A 510 -7.44 25.30 -26.10
N GLY A 511 -6.88 24.91 -24.96
CA GLY A 511 -7.30 25.30 -23.62
C GLY A 511 -8.17 24.25 -22.90
N VAL A 512 -8.19 23.01 -23.39
CA VAL A 512 -8.78 21.88 -22.66
C VAL A 512 -7.85 21.54 -21.49
N ILE A 513 -8.43 21.33 -20.31
CA ILE A 513 -7.73 21.03 -19.06
C ILE A 513 -8.41 19.83 -18.35
N PRO A 514 -7.83 19.25 -17.29
CA PRO A 514 -8.49 18.20 -16.53
C PRO A 514 -9.87 18.62 -16.01
N GLU A 515 -10.84 17.71 -16.08
CA GLU A 515 -12.25 17.88 -15.72
C GLU A 515 -13.04 18.91 -16.57
N SER A 516 -12.50 19.42 -17.68
CA SER A 516 -13.22 20.29 -18.63
C SER A 516 -14.51 19.66 -19.17
N VAL A 517 -15.54 20.49 -19.39
CA VAL A 517 -16.81 20.10 -20.04
C VAL A 517 -16.86 20.66 -21.46
N ILE A 518 -16.92 19.78 -22.45
CA ILE A 518 -17.05 20.12 -23.89
C ILE A 518 -18.49 19.87 -24.33
N LEU A 519 -19.13 20.89 -24.89
CA LEU A 519 -20.43 20.79 -25.53
C LEU A 519 -20.26 20.31 -26.97
N LEU A 520 -20.89 19.17 -27.29
CA LEU A 520 -21.01 18.63 -28.64
C LEU A 520 -22.37 19.03 -29.21
N LYS A 521 -22.38 19.81 -30.28
CA LYS A 521 -23.50 19.88 -31.22
C LYS A 521 -23.21 18.95 -32.39
N ALA A 522 -24.23 18.21 -32.81
CA ALA A 522 -24.17 17.40 -34.03
C ALA A 522 -24.98 18.11 -35.12
N ASP A 523 -24.40 18.26 -36.30
CA ASP A 523 -25.16 18.76 -37.46
C ASP A 523 -26.12 17.67 -37.95
N GLU A 524 -27.40 18.02 -38.13
CA GLU A 524 -28.40 17.12 -38.67
C GLU A 524 -28.36 17.16 -40.21
N PRO A 525 -28.29 16.01 -40.90
CA PRO A 525 -28.32 15.99 -42.35
C PRO A 525 -29.69 16.49 -42.83
N ILE A 526 -29.68 17.46 -43.77
CA ILE A 526 -30.89 17.89 -44.47
C ILE A 526 -31.33 16.74 -45.37
N ALA A 527 -32.22 15.89 -44.85
CA ALA A 527 -32.86 14.83 -45.61
C ALA A 527 -33.86 15.44 -46.58
N ASP A 528 -33.36 15.89 -47.74
CA ASP A 528 -34.20 16.39 -48.83
C ASP A 528 -34.89 15.22 -49.55
N TYR A 529 -35.98 14.75 -48.95
CA TYR A 529 -36.74 13.58 -49.38
C TYR A 529 -37.30 13.66 -50.82
N ALA A 530 -37.23 14.83 -51.46
CA ALA A 530 -37.64 15.01 -52.86
C ALA A 530 -36.75 14.23 -53.86
N ALA A 531 -35.46 14.02 -53.55
CA ALA A 531 -34.49 13.45 -54.50
C ALA A 531 -34.54 11.91 -54.62
N MET A 532 -35.43 11.22 -53.90
CA MET A 532 -35.45 9.76 -53.82
C MET A 532 -36.41 9.09 -54.82
N ASP A 533 -37.35 9.84 -55.39
CA ASP A 533 -38.43 9.29 -56.23
C ASP A 533 -37.97 9.01 -57.68
N ASP A 534 -37.12 9.90 -58.24
CA ASP A 534 -36.56 9.78 -59.59
C ASP A 534 -35.76 8.48 -59.82
N VAL A 535 -35.16 7.91 -58.78
CA VAL A 535 -34.35 6.69 -58.87
C VAL A 535 -35.22 5.44 -59.09
N MET A 536 -36.50 5.47 -58.71
CA MET A 536 -37.36 4.28 -58.72
C MET A 536 -38.08 4.02 -60.06
N GLN A 537 -38.03 4.97 -61.01
CA GLN A 537 -38.72 4.84 -62.31
C GLN A 537 -37.84 4.31 -63.47
N VAL A 538 -36.52 4.17 -63.29
CA VAL A 538 -35.57 3.92 -64.41
C VAL A 538 -35.25 2.43 -64.65
N CYS A 539 -35.97 1.50 -64.02
CA CYS A 539 -35.76 0.04 -64.15
C CYS A 539 -36.83 -0.65 -65.02
N MET A 540 -36.81 -0.38 -66.33
CA MET A 540 -37.52 -1.15 -67.35
C MET A 540 -36.55 -1.53 -68.48
N PRO A 541 -36.28 -2.83 -68.76
CA PRO A 541 -35.36 -3.23 -69.82
C PRO A 541 -35.98 -3.09 -71.22
N GLU A 542 -35.25 -2.49 -72.17
CA GLU A 542 -35.65 -2.48 -73.59
C GLU A 542 -35.22 -3.76 -74.33
N GLU A 543 -36.04 -4.26 -75.26
CA GLU A 543 -35.73 -5.44 -76.08
C GLU A 543 -34.80 -5.11 -77.26
N GLY A 544 -33.57 -5.62 -77.24
CA GLY A 544 -32.50 -5.26 -78.19
C GLY A 544 -32.10 -6.35 -79.20
N PHE A 545 -32.74 -6.32 -80.37
CA PHE A 545 -32.25 -6.85 -81.67
C PHE A 545 -32.05 -8.37 -81.93
N LYS A 546 -32.38 -8.77 -83.16
CA LYS A 546 -32.32 -10.16 -83.68
C LYS A 546 -30.94 -10.50 -84.26
N GLY A 547 -30.52 -11.75 -84.12
CA GLY A 547 -29.46 -12.38 -84.92
C GLY A 547 -29.94 -13.69 -85.57
N THR A 548 -29.71 -13.85 -86.87
CA THR A 548 -29.86 -15.14 -87.59
C THR A 548 -28.67 -16.06 -87.27
N GLY A 549 -28.76 -17.40 -87.18
CA GLY A 549 -29.87 -18.32 -87.44
C GLY A 549 -29.51 -19.33 -88.54
N LEU A 550 -29.43 -20.64 -88.22
CA LEU A 550 -29.34 -21.74 -89.20
C LEU A 550 -29.66 -23.13 -88.57
N LEU A 551 -30.08 -24.04 -89.45
CA LEU A 551 -30.65 -25.40 -89.25
C LEU A 551 -29.83 -26.39 -88.39
N GLY A 552 -30.53 -27.38 -87.80
CA GLY A 552 -29.94 -28.47 -87.01
C GLY A 552 -30.82 -29.71 -86.76
N HIS A 553 -31.44 -30.26 -87.82
CA HIS A 553 -32.31 -31.45 -87.87
C HIS A 553 -33.72 -31.36 -87.25
#